data_AF-A0A8H6FF48-F1
#
_entry.id   AF-A0A8H6FF48-F1
#
_cell.length_a   1.000
_cell.length_b   1.000
_cell.length_c   1.000
_cell.angle_alpha   90.00
_cell.angle_beta   90.00
_cell.angle_gamma   90.00
#
_symmetry.space_group_name_H-M   'P 1'
#
loop_
_entity.id
_entity.type
_entity.pdbx_description
1 polymer ?
#
loop_
_entity_poly.entity_id
_entity_poly.type
_entity_poly.pdbx_seq_one_letter_code
_entity_poly.pdbx_strand_id
1 'polypeptide(L)'
;MPPRIRRPYLRTPQALPSPSHRCQCICKTRARQFSSTPKHATRVRDEMFRWLNGPGFVFRHPLPGSTNYLNAYDRYGRLVRAKNRLVGKNEKEKAEDEEKIDENADEEVNEDGEIVPKKPQKIKEAGIKETKNEPALPRETMEDLMPFPLNRQFRSQHVLSEELKDAIYERVMAEGQSVRTVSAALGVEMSRVGAVVRLKALEKEMEKQGKPIAFSYAKAVLGMLPSTPYVPYAPVTHESINDLPVHRATETQIFHPVSESRHFTRRDAGKVFDRELKPAEERVPHTELVQLEKWRHEGKIEVERIRLQREMEAKDVQSKKALERKRKEREAREMRKVDTERSEFRFQDIRVESVGRSGRSKEGVGARYGIPHQDRKKGQIKIPMRVA
;
A
#
# COMPACT_ATOMS: atom_id res chain seq x y z
N MET A 1 9.69 -56.65 15.46
CA MET A 1 10.54 -56.00 14.43
C MET A 1 9.67 -55.67 13.22
N PRO A 2 9.54 -54.40 12.81
CA PRO A 2 8.73 -54.01 11.65
C PRO A 2 9.51 -54.15 10.32
N PRO A 3 8.84 -54.36 9.18
CA PRO A 3 9.48 -54.67 7.89
C PRO A 3 10.10 -53.45 7.20
N ARG A 4 11.24 -53.67 6.52
CA ARG A 4 12.04 -52.66 5.81
C ARG A 4 11.40 -52.27 4.46
N ILE A 5 11.09 -50.99 4.31
CA ILE A 5 10.68 -50.36 3.05
C ILE A 5 11.91 -50.15 2.15
N ARG A 6 11.81 -50.58 0.88
CA ARG A 6 12.84 -50.40 -0.16
C ARG A 6 12.91 -48.93 -0.62
N ARG A 7 14.11 -48.35 -0.67
CA ARG A 7 14.36 -46.99 -1.19
C ARG A 7 14.57 -47.03 -2.72
N PRO A 8 14.11 -46.00 -3.48
CA PRO A 8 14.40 -45.89 -4.91
C PRO A 8 15.81 -45.33 -5.16
N TYR A 9 16.39 -45.79 -6.26
CA TYR A 9 17.75 -45.52 -6.74
C TYR A 9 18.01 -44.03 -6.97
N LEU A 10 19.07 -43.50 -6.34
CA LEU A 10 19.67 -42.20 -6.65
C LEU A 10 20.62 -42.36 -7.84
N ARG A 11 20.36 -41.64 -8.93
CA ARG A 11 21.29 -41.46 -10.05
C ARG A 11 22.42 -40.52 -9.63
N THR A 12 23.65 -40.96 -9.84
CA THR A 12 24.90 -40.19 -9.74
C THR A 12 25.00 -39.12 -10.85
N PRO A 13 25.61 -37.94 -10.59
CA PRO A 13 25.95 -36.98 -11.64
C PRO A 13 27.38 -37.21 -12.13
N GLN A 14 27.56 -37.30 -13.45
CA GLN A 14 28.86 -37.19 -14.11
C GLN A 14 29.25 -35.72 -14.31
N ALA A 15 30.56 -35.47 -14.29
CA ALA A 15 31.21 -34.17 -14.22
C ALA A 15 31.58 -33.58 -15.60
N LEU A 16 31.45 -32.23 -15.70
CA LEU A 16 32.26 -31.21 -16.42
C LEU A 16 32.40 -31.26 -17.96
N PRO A 17 32.77 -30.17 -18.70
CA PRO A 17 33.43 -28.90 -18.28
C PRO A 17 32.89 -27.57 -18.90
N SER A 18 33.44 -26.44 -18.43
CA SER A 18 33.42 -25.10 -19.10
C SER A 18 34.50 -25.03 -20.20
N PRO A 19 34.37 -24.18 -21.25
CA PRO A 19 34.93 -22.81 -21.17
C PRO A 19 34.18 -21.72 -21.97
N SER A 20 34.64 -20.48 -21.77
CA SER A 20 34.23 -19.21 -22.38
C SER A 20 34.30 -19.16 -23.91
N HIS A 21 33.41 -18.40 -24.56
CA HIS A 21 33.73 -17.27 -25.46
C HIS A 21 32.43 -16.66 -26.07
N ARG A 22 32.38 -15.32 -26.11
CA ARG A 22 31.71 -14.41 -27.07
C ARG A 22 30.63 -15.00 -28.00
N CYS A 23 29.44 -14.41 -27.99
CA CYS A 23 28.51 -14.52 -29.12
C CYS A 23 27.84 -13.17 -29.41
N GLN A 24 28.42 -12.44 -30.36
CA GLN A 24 27.65 -11.57 -31.25
C GLN A 24 27.03 -12.43 -32.35
N CYS A 25 25.99 -11.86 -32.97
CA CYS A 25 25.38 -12.17 -34.26
C CYS A 25 24.26 -13.22 -34.35
N ILE A 26 23.12 -12.70 -34.80
CA ILE A 26 21.93 -13.36 -35.33
C ILE A 26 22.37 -14.39 -36.36
N CYS A 27 22.22 -15.68 -36.06
CA CYS A 27 22.43 -16.74 -37.03
C CYS A 27 21.22 -17.68 -37.03
N LYS A 28 20.61 -17.76 -38.22
CA LYS A 28 19.63 -18.76 -38.64
C LYS A 28 20.03 -20.12 -38.07
N THR A 29 19.11 -20.75 -37.36
CA THR A 29 19.31 -22.02 -36.65
C THR A 29 19.89 -23.09 -37.58
N ARG A 30 21.22 -23.28 -37.54
CA ARG A 30 21.86 -24.45 -38.14
C ARG A 30 21.37 -25.70 -37.41
N ALA A 31 20.89 -26.67 -38.19
CA ALA A 31 20.54 -28.00 -37.70
C ALA A 31 21.77 -28.67 -37.07
N ARG A 32 21.55 -29.60 -36.13
CA ARG A 32 22.62 -30.49 -35.66
C ARG A 32 23.12 -31.27 -36.89
N GLN A 33 24.44 -31.38 -37.07
CA GLN A 33 25.10 -31.90 -38.29
C GLN A 33 24.69 -33.32 -38.72
N PHE A 34 23.91 -34.06 -37.92
CA PHE A 34 23.47 -35.43 -38.23
C PHE A 34 21.94 -35.64 -38.17
N SER A 35 21.14 -34.57 -38.21
CA SER A 35 19.67 -34.66 -38.22
C SER A 35 19.09 -33.90 -39.40
N SER A 36 18.63 -34.61 -40.43
CA SER A 36 17.93 -34.06 -41.60
C SER A 36 16.45 -33.76 -41.35
N THR A 37 15.89 -34.17 -40.20
CA THR A 37 14.50 -33.88 -39.86
C THR A 37 14.34 -32.41 -39.45
N PRO A 38 13.43 -31.64 -40.08
CA PRO A 38 13.14 -30.28 -39.64
C PRO A 38 12.67 -30.28 -38.19
N LYS A 39 13.12 -29.30 -37.41
CA LYS A 39 12.65 -29.10 -36.02
C LYS A 39 11.21 -28.60 -36.08
N HIS A 40 10.24 -29.51 -36.17
CA HIS A 40 8.84 -29.16 -36.01
C HIS A 40 8.61 -28.61 -34.61
N ALA A 41 7.82 -27.54 -34.52
CA ALA A 41 7.37 -27.05 -33.23
C ALA A 41 6.59 -28.16 -32.51
N THR A 42 6.73 -28.25 -31.19
CA THR A 42 5.95 -29.19 -30.41
C THR A 42 4.49 -28.74 -30.37
N ARG A 43 3.54 -29.67 -30.21
CA ARG A 43 2.10 -29.34 -30.12
C ARG A 43 1.82 -28.25 -29.06
N VAL A 44 2.51 -28.31 -27.93
CA VAL A 44 2.40 -27.29 -26.85
C VAL A 44 2.88 -25.92 -27.31
N ARG A 45 3.96 -25.87 -28.12
CA ARG A 45 4.46 -24.61 -28.70
C ARG A 45 3.45 -24.04 -29.69
N ASP A 46 2.83 -24.88 -30.52
CA ASP A 46 1.80 -24.45 -31.46
C ASP A 46 0.55 -23.93 -30.74
N GLU A 47 0.11 -24.60 -29.68
CA GLU A 47 -0.99 -24.15 -28.81
C GLU A 47 -0.67 -22.81 -28.14
N MET A 48 0.55 -22.64 -27.62
CA MET A 48 1.02 -21.38 -27.05
C MET A 48 0.96 -20.23 -28.06
N PHE A 49 1.49 -20.43 -29.28
CA PHE A 49 1.46 -19.38 -30.31
C PHE A 49 0.04 -19.12 -30.83
N ARG A 50 -0.82 -20.13 -30.88
CA ARG A 50 -2.25 -19.95 -31.18
C ARG A 50 -2.91 -19.04 -30.14
N TRP A 51 -2.58 -19.20 -28.86
CA TRP A 51 -3.09 -18.32 -27.80
C TRP A 51 -2.48 -16.91 -27.89
N LEU A 52 -1.17 -16.78 -28.05
CA LEU A 52 -0.47 -15.48 -28.15
C LEU A 52 -0.95 -14.63 -29.33
N ASN A 53 -1.21 -15.27 -30.47
CA ASN A 53 -1.73 -14.59 -31.66
C ASN A 53 -3.26 -14.42 -31.64
N GLY A 54 -3.95 -15.09 -30.72
CA GLY A 54 -5.39 -14.98 -30.50
C GLY A 54 -5.68 -14.16 -29.23
N PRO A 55 -6.26 -14.76 -28.17
CA PRO A 55 -6.64 -14.02 -26.95
C PRO A 55 -5.49 -13.25 -26.28
N GLY A 56 -4.27 -13.77 -26.34
CA GLY A 56 -3.09 -13.17 -25.70
C GLY A 56 -2.55 -11.93 -26.40
N PHE A 57 -3.02 -11.62 -27.62
CA PHE A 57 -2.51 -10.50 -28.42
C PHE A 57 -2.70 -9.15 -27.72
N VAL A 58 -3.76 -9.02 -26.92
CA VAL A 58 -4.11 -7.79 -26.19
C VAL A 58 -3.04 -7.39 -25.16
N PHE A 59 -2.23 -8.33 -24.68
CA PHE A 59 -1.17 -8.05 -23.70
C PHE A 59 0.16 -7.62 -24.34
N ARG A 60 0.25 -7.58 -25.69
CA ARG A 60 1.45 -7.16 -26.40
C ARG A 60 1.78 -5.69 -26.13
N HIS A 61 0.76 -4.87 -26.00
CA HIS A 61 0.86 -3.45 -25.67
C HIS A 61 -0.01 -3.14 -24.45
N PRO A 62 0.43 -2.25 -23.56
CA PRO A 62 -0.38 -1.87 -22.41
C PRO A 62 -1.65 -1.16 -22.86
N LEU A 63 -2.71 -1.33 -22.07
CA LEU A 63 -3.95 -0.58 -22.28
C LEU A 63 -3.74 0.83 -21.71
N PRO A 64 -3.87 1.91 -22.51
CA PRO A 64 -3.62 3.25 -22.01
C PRO A 64 -4.67 3.66 -20.98
N GLY A 65 -4.20 4.19 -19.84
CA GLY A 65 -5.07 4.71 -18.78
C GLY A 65 -5.86 3.64 -18.05
N SER A 66 -5.51 2.35 -18.20
CA SER A 66 -6.17 1.27 -17.50
C SER A 66 -5.33 0.01 -17.31
N THR A 67 -5.62 -0.77 -16.27
CA THR A 67 -5.05 -2.09 -16.03
C THR A 67 -5.44 -3.08 -17.13
N ASN A 68 -4.44 -3.86 -17.55
CA ASN A 68 -4.54 -4.88 -18.59
C ASN A 68 -4.20 -6.26 -18.00
N TYR A 69 -4.96 -6.69 -16.99
CA TYR A 69 -4.76 -8.00 -16.34
C TYR A 69 -5.59 -9.10 -17.01
N LEU A 70 -5.15 -10.35 -16.85
CA LEU A 70 -5.79 -11.51 -17.51
C LEU A 70 -7.28 -11.64 -17.18
N ASN A 71 -7.66 -11.30 -15.94
CA ASN A 71 -9.03 -11.47 -15.48
C ASN A 71 -10.03 -10.45 -16.05
N ALA A 72 -9.54 -9.35 -16.64
CA ALA A 72 -10.40 -8.36 -17.29
C ALA A 72 -10.99 -8.87 -18.63
N TYR A 73 -10.49 -10.00 -19.14
CA TYR A 73 -10.82 -10.54 -20.46
C TYR A 73 -11.53 -11.89 -20.39
N ASP A 74 -12.46 -12.09 -21.32
CA ASP A 74 -13.04 -13.41 -21.60
C ASP A 74 -12.00 -14.37 -22.21
N ARG A 75 -12.33 -15.66 -22.27
CA ARG A 75 -11.52 -16.71 -22.95
C ARG A 75 -11.16 -16.38 -24.41
N TYR A 76 -11.90 -15.47 -25.05
CA TYR A 76 -11.69 -15.03 -26.42
C TYR A 76 -10.82 -13.76 -26.55
N GLY A 77 -10.32 -13.21 -25.44
CA GLY A 77 -9.52 -11.98 -25.44
C GLY A 77 -10.35 -10.70 -25.60
N ARG A 78 -11.65 -10.75 -25.30
CA ARG A 78 -12.54 -9.57 -25.33
C ARG A 78 -12.66 -8.98 -23.93
N LEU A 79 -12.54 -7.65 -23.83
CA LEU A 79 -12.63 -6.93 -22.56
C LEU A 79 -14.06 -7.00 -22.01
N VAL A 80 -14.24 -7.58 -20.83
CA VAL A 80 -15.56 -7.86 -20.24
C VAL A 80 -16.34 -6.57 -19.98
N ARG A 81 -15.70 -5.56 -19.39
CA ARG A 81 -16.36 -4.26 -19.10
C ARG A 81 -16.81 -3.49 -20.34
N ALA A 82 -16.12 -3.63 -21.47
CA ALA A 82 -16.52 -2.99 -22.72
C ALA A 82 -17.80 -3.63 -23.29
N LYS A 83 -17.95 -4.95 -23.15
CA LYS A 83 -19.16 -5.68 -23.55
C LYS A 83 -20.37 -5.26 -22.72
N ASN A 84 -20.21 -5.15 -21.39
CA ASN A 84 -21.30 -4.76 -20.49
C ASN A 84 -21.86 -3.36 -20.81
N ARG A 85 -21.01 -2.43 -21.27
CA ARG A 85 -21.46 -1.11 -21.73
C ARG A 85 -22.39 -1.19 -22.94
N LEU A 86 -22.10 -2.07 -23.90
CA LEU A 86 -22.92 -2.23 -25.10
C LEU A 86 -24.29 -2.81 -24.76
N VAL A 87 -24.33 -3.79 -23.85
CA VAL A 87 -25.59 -4.36 -23.34
C VAL A 87 -26.42 -3.30 -22.61
N GLY A 88 -25.80 -2.54 -21.69
CA GLY A 88 -26.50 -1.50 -20.94
C GLY A 88 -26.97 -0.30 -21.80
N LYS A 89 -26.36 -0.05 -22.96
CA LYS A 89 -26.87 0.92 -23.94
C LYS A 89 -28.14 0.40 -24.63
N ASN A 90 -28.10 -0.84 -25.10
CA ASN A 90 -29.24 -1.47 -25.77
C ASN A 90 -30.46 -1.62 -24.84
N GLU A 91 -30.23 -1.84 -23.54
CA GLU A 91 -31.30 -1.90 -22.53
C GLU A 91 -31.89 -0.52 -22.21
N LYS A 92 -31.07 0.53 -22.20
CA LYS A 92 -31.55 1.91 -22.01
C LYS A 92 -32.30 2.45 -23.22
N GLU A 93 -31.83 2.16 -24.42
CA GLU A 93 -32.54 2.54 -25.66
C GLU A 93 -33.90 1.84 -25.72
N LYS A 94 -34.01 0.58 -25.27
CA LYS A 94 -35.31 -0.11 -25.12
C LYS A 94 -36.21 0.49 -24.04
N ALA A 95 -35.67 0.92 -22.90
CA ALA A 95 -36.47 1.52 -21.84
C ALA A 95 -36.96 2.94 -22.21
N GLU A 96 -36.15 3.72 -22.92
CA GLU A 96 -36.52 5.05 -23.43
C GLU A 96 -37.55 4.98 -24.59
N ASP A 97 -37.59 3.85 -25.32
CA ASP A 97 -38.64 3.57 -26.31
C ASP A 97 -39.95 3.07 -25.66
N GLU A 98 -39.89 2.47 -24.46
CA GLU A 98 -41.06 2.04 -23.69
C GLU A 98 -41.69 3.17 -22.83
N GLU A 99 -40.91 4.18 -22.40
CA GLU A 99 -41.42 5.37 -21.67
C GLU A 99 -42.05 6.45 -22.56
N LYS A 100 -42.06 6.30 -23.89
CA LYS A 100 -42.71 7.23 -24.84
C LYS A 100 -44.16 6.88 -25.20
N ILE A 101 -44.83 6.08 -24.38
CA ILE A 101 -46.26 5.75 -24.54
C ILE A 101 -46.98 6.00 -23.22
N ASP A 102 -47.13 7.27 -22.84
CA ASP A 102 -48.31 7.82 -22.15
C ASP A 102 -48.05 9.29 -21.81
N GLU A 103 -48.34 10.18 -22.76
CA GLU A 103 -48.54 11.60 -22.47
C GLU A 103 -50.05 11.85 -22.33
N ASN A 104 -50.56 11.85 -21.09
CA ASN A 104 -51.77 12.58 -20.68
C ASN A 104 -51.86 12.65 -19.14
N ALA A 105 -52.05 13.88 -18.61
CA ALA A 105 -52.66 14.24 -17.31
C ALA A 105 -51.93 13.76 -16.02
N ASP A 106 -51.77 14.50 -14.92
CA ASP A 106 -52.20 15.83 -14.47
C ASP A 106 -51.23 16.31 -13.36
N GLU A 107 -51.26 17.61 -13.09
CA GLU A 107 -50.59 18.25 -11.96
C GLU A 107 -51.22 17.81 -10.62
N GLU A 108 -50.42 17.32 -9.67
CA GLU A 108 -50.85 17.21 -8.26
C GLU A 108 -50.14 18.25 -7.39
N VAL A 109 -50.96 19.15 -6.85
CA VAL A 109 -50.67 20.09 -5.77
C VAL A 109 -50.90 19.36 -4.44
N ASN A 110 -49.98 19.47 -3.49
CA ASN A 110 -50.23 19.08 -2.09
C ASN A 110 -50.62 20.32 -1.27
N GLU A 111 -51.62 20.16 -0.41
CA GLU A 111 -52.34 21.22 0.32
C GLU A 111 -51.70 21.68 1.64
N ASP A 112 -50.59 21.06 2.07
CA ASP A 112 -49.94 21.39 3.34
C ASP A 112 -48.47 21.77 3.10
N GLY A 113 -48.19 23.08 3.15
CA GLY A 113 -46.89 23.68 2.84
C GLY A 113 -45.76 23.30 3.80
N GLU A 114 -45.26 22.06 3.72
CA GLU A 114 -44.10 21.58 4.47
C GLU A 114 -43.00 21.00 3.56
N ILE A 115 -41.76 21.46 3.78
CA ILE A 115 -40.58 21.11 2.99
C ILE A 115 -40.00 19.78 3.49
N VAL A 116 -40.13 18.71 2.70
CA VAL A 116 -39.47 17.42 2.97
C VAL A 116 -38.03 17.42 2.41
N PRO A 117 -37.01 17.02 3.20
CA PRO A 117 -35.62 17.02 2.74
C PRO A 117 -35.36 15.96 1.65
N LYS A 118 -34.80 16.39 0.52
CA LYS A 118 -34.30 15.52 -0.54
C LYS A 118 -33.28 14.51 0.02
N LYS A 119 -33.48 13.21 -0.24
CA LYS A 119 -32.42 12.19 -0.18
C LYS A 119 -31.18 12.70 -0.94
N PRO A 120 -29.94 12.38 -0.49
CA PRO A 120 -28.74 12.94 -1.07
C PRO A 120 -28.68 12.61 -2.57
N GLN A 121 -28.81 13.66 -3.38
CA GLN A 121 -28.58 13.59 -4.82
C GLN A 121 -27.11 13.18 -4.99
N LYS A 122 -26.88 12.10 -5.75
CA LYS A 122 -25.54 11.76 -6.24
C LYS A 122 -24.95 13.01 -6.89
N ILE A 123 -23.93 13.58 -6.26
CA ILE A 123 -23.14 14.66 -6.83
C ILE A 123 -22.59 14.10 -8.15
N LYS A 124 -23.08 14.64 -9.27
CA LYS A 124 -22.46 14.44 -10.58
C LYS A 124 -21.06 15.03 -10.46
N GLU A 125 -20.04 14.17 -10.52
CA GLU A 125 -18.64 14.55 -10.53
C GLU A 125 -18.43 15.67 -11.55
N ALA A 126 -18.24 16.89 -11.06
CA ALA A 126 -18.00 18.05 -11.89
C ALA A 126 -16.51 18.13 -12.23
N GLY A 127 -16.20 18.14 -13.53
CA GLY A 127 -15.06 18.88 -14.04
C GLY A 127 -13.81 18.10 -14.42
N ILE A 128 -13.93 17.10 -15.31
CA ILE A 128 -12.86 16.85 -16.28
C ILE A 128 -13.36 17.43 -17.61
N LYS A 129 -12.66 18.45 -18.13
CA LYS A 129 -12.88 18.92 -19.51
C LYS A 129 -12.51 17.77 -20.44
N GLU A 130 -13.51 17.02 -20.87
CA GLU A 130 -13.35 15.94 -21.85
C GLU A 130 -12.87 16.54 -23.17
N THR A 131 -11.62 16.25 -23.52
CA THR A 131 -11.14 16.34 -24.90
C THR A 131 -11.94 15.33 -25.72
N LYS A 132 -12.92 15.84 -26.47
CA LYS A 132 -13.74 15.07 -27.42
C LYS A 132 -12.83 14.38 -28.43
N ASN A 133 -12.84 13.02 -28.47
CA ASN A 133 -12.78 12.16 -29.68
C ASN A 133 -12.25 10.72 -29.48
N GLU A 134 -12.40 10.07 -28.33
CA GLU A 134 -12.37 8.59 -28.26
C GLU A 134 -13.49 8.08 -27.32
N PRO A 135 -14.14 6.94 -27.61
CA PRO A 135 -15.14 6.38 -26.71
C PRO A 135 -14.44 5.89 -25.44
N ALA A 136 -14.34 6.76 -24.43
CA ALA A 136 -13.69 6.46 -23.17
C ALA A 136 -14.21 5.13 -22.59
N LEU A 137 -13.29 4.18 -22.36
CA LEU A 137 -13.63 2.89 -21.76
C LEU A 137 -14.25 3.13 -20.37
N PRO A 138 -15.20 2.28 -19.94
CA PRO A 138 -15.69 2.34 -18.57
C PRO A 138 -14.53 2.24 -17.56
N ARG A 139 -14.69 2.91 -16.41
CA ARG A 139 -13.76 2.77 -15.28
C ARG A 139 -13.62 1.30 -14.89
N GLU A 140 -12.45 0.96 -14.38
CA GLU A 140 -12.12 -0.41 -13.96
C GLU A 140 -13.02 -0.88 -12.84
N THR A 141 -13.47 -2.13 -12.95
CA THR A 141 -14.17 -2.80 -11.85
C THR A 141 -13.15 -3.51 -10.96
N MET A 142 -13.54 -3.83 -9.73
CA MET A 142 -12.70 -4.59 -8.80
C MET A 142 -12.16 -5.90 -9.41
N GLU A 143 -12.93 -6.57 -10.26
CA GLU A 143 -12.53 -7.81 -10.94
C GLU A 143 -11.43 -7.61 -11.98
N ASP A 144 -11.38 -6.44 -12.62
CA ASP A 144 -10.35 -6.10 -13.59
C ASP A 144 -9.00 -5.93 -12.90
N LEU A 145 -9.00 -5.48 -11.64
CA LEU A 145 -7.82 -5.28 -10.81
C LEU A 145 -7.16 -6.59 -10.35
N MET A 146 -7.64 -7.77 -10.77
CA MET A 146 -7.09 -9.07 -10.36
C MET A 146 -6.02 -9.58 -11.36
N PRO A 147 -4.72 -9.47 -11.04
CA PRO A 147 -3.66 -9.94 -11.93
C PRO A 147 -3.62 -11.46 -12.07
N PHE A 148 -3.99 -12.19 -11.01
CA PHE A 148 -3.93 -13.65 -10.97
C PHE A 148 -5.35 -14.23 -10.89
N PRO A 149 -5.84 -14.92 -11.93
CA PRO A 149 -7.23 -15.39 -11.95
C PRO A 149 -7.55 -16.42 -10.86
N LEU A 150 -6.55 -17.19 -10.41
CA LEU A 150 -6.72 -18.20 -9.36
C LEU A 150 -6.69 -17.60 -7.94
N ASN A 151 -6.15 -16.39 -7.75
CA ASN A 151 -6.09 -15.72 -6.45
C ASN A 151 -7.01 -14.50 -6.42
N ARG A 152 -8.26 -14.71 -6.01
CA ARG A 152 -9.29 -13.67 -5.93
C ARG A 152 -9.06 -12.64 -4.81
N GLN A 153 -8.21 -12.95 -3.83
CA GLN A 153 -7.93 -12.05 -2.72
C GLN A 153 -6.92 -10.96 -3.11
N PHE A 154 -5.97 -11.30 -3.97
CA PHE A 154 -4.94 -10.35 -4.41
C PHE A 154 -5.45 -9.46 -5.54
N ARG A 155 -5.48 -8.16 -5.28
CA ARG A 155 -5.86 -7.12 -6.23
C ARG A 155 -4.75 -6.08 -6.35
N SER A 156 -4.58 -5.55 -7.55
CA SER A 156 -3.71 -4.40 -7.80
C SER A 156 -4.37 -3.16 -7.22
N GLN A 157 -3.86 -2.71 -6.08
CA GLN A 157 -4.33 -1.49 -5.44
C GLN A 157 -3.84 -0.27 -6.22
N HIS A 158 -4.56 0.85 -6.07
CA HIS A 158 -4.22 2.08 -6.74
C HIS A 158 -2.86 2.60 -6.24
N VAL A 159 -2.10 3.24 -7.13
CA VAL A 159 -0.87 3.97 -6.79
C VAL A 159 -1.13 5.47 -6.77
N LEU A 160 -0.33 6.22 -6.01
CA LEU A 160 -0.45 7.67 -5.99
C LEU A 160 -0.07 8.25 -7.37
N SER A 161 -0.90 9.17 -7.90
CA SER A 161 -0.54 9.93 -9.10
C SER A 161 0.69 10.84 -8.83
N GLU A 162 1.38 11.27 -9.89
CA GLU A 162 2.52 12.20 -9.73
C GLU A 162 2.08 13.51 -9.08
N GLU A 163 0.96 14.08 -9.54
CA GLU A 163 0.35 15.29 -8.99
C GLU A 163 0.04 15.15 -7.48
N LEU A 164 -0.49 14.00 -7.06
CA LEU A 164 -0.78 13.76 -5.65
C LEU A 164 0.50 13.66 -4.81
N LYS A 165 1.57 13.07 -5.35
CA LYS A 165 2.88 13.01 -4.69
C LYS A 165 3.47 14.41 -4.52
N ASP A 166 3.37 15.25 -5.55
CA ASP A 166 3.83 16.64 -5.50
C ASP A 166 3.03 17.44 -4.47
N ALA A 167 1.70 17.31 -4.47
CA ALA A 167 0.84 17.98 -3.50
C ALA A 167 1.06 17.52 -2.05
N ILE A 168 1.46 16.27 -1.82
CA ILE A 168 1.88 15.78 -0.49
C ILE A 168 3.19 16.45 -0.09
N TYR A 169 4.17 16.49 -1.00
CA TYR A 169 5.48 17.07 -0.74
C TYR A 169 5.38 18.57 -0.43
N GLU A 170 4.59 19.32 -1.20
CA GLU A 170 4.36 20.75 -1.00
C GLU A 170 3.71 21.06 0.35
N ARG A 171 2.64 20.35 0.72
CA ARG A 171 1.98 20.56 2.03
C ARG A 171 2.91 20.30 3.22
N VAL A 172 3.77 19.29 3.12
CA VAL A 172 4.69 18.96 4.21
C VAL A 172 5.88 19.92 4.25
N MET A 173 6.49 20.22 3.10
CA MET A 173 7.75 20.96 3.02
C MET A 173 7.56 22.48 2.92
N ALA A 174 6.61 22.94 2.11
CA ALA A 174 6.36 24.37 1.90
C ALA A 174 5.40 24.94 2.94
N GLU A 175 4.26 24.27 3.18
CA GLU A 175 3.26 24.73 4.15
C GLU A 175 3.59 24.33 5.60
N GLY A 176 4.52 23.39 5.79
CA GLY A 176 4.94 22.93 7.12
C GLY A 176 3.88 22.12 7.87
N GLN A 177 2.90 21.56 7.14
CA GLN A 177 1.86 20.73 7.75
C GLN A 177 2.44 19.44 8.32
N SER A 178 1.82 18.94 9.40
CA SER A 178 2.24 17.68 9.99
C SER A 178 1.89 16.50 9.08
N VAL A 179 2.73 15.47 9.04
CA VAL A 179 2.48 14.21 8.29
C VAL A 179 1.11 13.62 8.62
N ARG A 180 0.70 13.71 9.88
CA ARG A 180 -0.58 13.22 10.41
C ARG A 180 -1.76 14.01 9.82
N THR A 181 -1.66 15.34 9.79
CA THR A 181 -2.68 16.23 9.21
C THR A 181 -2.83 15.97 7.71
N VAL A 182 -1.73 15.87 6.98
CA VAL A 182 -1.73 15.59 5.53
C VAL A 182 -2.32 14.21 5.22
N SER A 183 -1.97 13.21 6.03
CA SER A 183 -2.49 11.85 5.93
C SER A 183 -4.00 11.78 6.13
N ALA A 184 -4.52 12.46 7.16
CA ALA A 184 -5.96 12.56 7.41
C ALA A 184 -6.71 13.33 6.32
N ALA A 185 -6.11 14.41 5.79
CA ALA A 185 -6.71 15.24 4.75
C ALA A 185 -6.79 14.54 3.38
N LEU A 186 -5.74 13.80 3.00
CA LEU A 186 -5.66 13.16 1.68
C LEU A 186 -6.06 11.68 1.69
N GLY A 187 -6.31 11.09 2.86
CA GLY A 187 -6.66 9.68 2.99
C GLY A 187 -5.53 8.73 2.57
N VAL A 188 -4.29 9.09 2.92
CA VAL A 188 -3.06 8.32 2.62
C VAL A 188 -2.39 7.95 3.93
N GLU A 189 -1.87 6.73 4.09
CA GLU A 189 -1.25 6.28 5.33
C GLU A 189 0.03 7.06 5.68
N MET A 190 0.29 7.26 6.98
CA MET A 190 1.37 8.14 7.47
C MET A 190 2.77 7.70 7.01
N SER A 191 3.07 6.40 7.06
CA SER A 191 4.34 5.84 6.59
C SER A 191 4.52 6.03 5.09
N ARG A 192 3.44 5.91 4.30
CA ARG A 192 3.42 6.21 2.86
C ARG A 192 3.69 7.69 2.61
N VAL A 193 3.04 8.61 3.32
CA VAL A 193 3.32 10.06 3.23
C VAL A 193 4.81 10.34 3.52
N GLY A 194 5.36 9.76 4.59
CA GLY A 194 6.79 9.91 4.91
C GLY A 194 7.72 9.30 3.86
N ALA A 195 7.32 8.22 3.19
CA ALA A 195 8.09 7.65 2.06
C ALA A 195 8.04 8.56 0.83
N VAL A 196 6.86 9.10 0.49
CA VAL A 196 6.70 10.04 -0.64
C VAL A 196 7.57 11.27 -0.45
N VAL A 197 7.53 11.89 0.73
CA VAL A 197 8.34 13.08 1.03
C VAL A 197 9.84 12.79 0.86
N ARG A 198 10.32 11.64 1.36
CA ARG A 198 11.73 11.23 1.21
C ARG A 198 12.13 11.00 -0.26
N LEU A 199 11.29 10.30 -1.03
CA LEU A 199 11.58 10.00 -2.44
C LEU A 199 11.52 11.28 -3.30
N LYS A 200 10.57 12.17 -3.04
CA LYS A 200 10.47 13.47 -3.73
C LYS A 200 11.63 14.41 -3.38
N ALA A 201 12.09 14.41 -2.13
CA ALA A 201 13.29 15.16 -1.76
C ALA A 201 14.52 14.67 -2.54
N LEU A 202 14.69 13.36 -2.68
CA LEU A 202 15.76 12.75 -3.47
C LEU A 202 15.63 13.06 -4.98
N GLU A 203 14.40 13.03 -5.52
CA GLU A 203 14.12 13.42 -6.91
C GLU A 203 14.55 14.87 -7.16
N LYS A 204 14.18 15.81 -6.28
CA LYS A 204 14.60 17.23 -6.36
C LYS A 204 16.10 17.40 -6.22
N GLU A 205 16.77 16.60 -5.39
CA GLU A 205 18.22 16.60 -5.30
C GLU A 205 18.88 16.11 -6.61
N MET A 206 18.33 15.06 -7.22
CA MET A 206 18.80 14.55 -8.51
C MET A 206 18.60 15.56 -9.64
N GLU A 207 17.45 16.23 -9.68
CA GLU A 207 17.19 17.35 -10.60
C GLU A 207 18.23 18.46 -10.43
N LYS A 208 18.51 18.87 -9.17
CA LYS A 208 19.51 19.88 -8.84
C LYS A 208 20.92 19.47 -9.27
N GLN A 209 21.25 18.18 -9.15
CA GLN A 209 22.52 17.61 -9.60
C GLN A 209 22.57 17.40 -11.13
N GLY A 210 21.48 17.64 -11.85
CA GLY A 210 21.39 17.41 -13.30
C GLY A 210 21.48 15.93 -13.69
N LYS A 211 21.16 15.01 -12.78
CA LYS A 211 21.16 13.56 -13.08
C LYS A 211 19.97 13.21 -13.98
N PRO A 212 20.15 12.35 -15.00
CA PRO A 212 19.05 11.96 -15.87
C PRO A 212 18.03 11.10 -15.10
N ILE A 213 16.77 11.53 -15.14
CA ILE A 213 15.64 10.81 -14.52
C ILE A 213 14.94 9.99 -15.60
N ALA A 214 14.52 8.76 -15.26
CA ALA A 214 13.87 7.83 -16.18
C ALA A 214 12.37 8.16 -16.40
N PHE A 215 12.07 9.37 -16.88
CA PHE A 215 10.70 9.86 -17.03
C PHE A 215 9.84 9.02 -17.99
N SER A 216 10.40 8.62 -19.14
CA SER A 216 9.70 7.79 -20.13
C SER A 216 9.28 6.43 -19.56
N TYR A 217 10.16 5.82 -18.76
CA TYR A 217 9.87 4.59 -18.05
C TYR A 217 8.79 4.79 -17.00
N ALA A 218 8.91 5.82 -16.16
CA ALA A 218 7.94 6.13 -15.12
C ALA A 218 6.53 6.37 -15.70
N LYS A 219 6.42 7.19 -16.75
CA LYS A 219 5.17 7.47 -17.46
C LYS A 219 4.54 6.20 -18.04
N ALA A 220 5.35 5.35 -18.68
CA ALA A 220 4.85 4.08 -19.24
C ALA A 220 4.35 3.14 -18.14
N VAL A 221 5.05 3.03 -17.01
CA VAL A 221 4.65 2.18 -15.88
C VAL A 221 3.39 2.71 -15.19
N LEU A 222 3.31 4.01 -14.93
CA LEU A 222 2.13 4.62 -14.34
C LEU A 222 0.90 4.47 -15.24
N GLY A 223 1.06 4.54 -16.56
CA GLY A 223 -0.03 4.29 -17.51
C GLY A 223 -0.58 2.86 -17.50
N MET A 224 0.13 1.89 -16.91
CA MET A 224 -0.31 0.50 -16.76
C MET A 224 -0.98 0.19 -15.42
N LEU A 225 -0.86 1.10 -14.44
CA LEU A 225 -1.31 0.89 -13.07
C LEU A 225 -2.54 1.76 -12.76
N PRO A 226 -3.47 1.28 -11.91
CA PRO A 226 -4.57 2.11 -11.47
C PRO A 226 -4.01 3.20 -10.56
N SER A 227 -4.42 4.45 -10.73
CA SER A 227 -3.89 5.56 -9.94
C SER A 227 -4.99 6.37 -9.26
N THR A 228 -4.70 6.88 -8.07
CA THR A 228 -5.58 7.84 -7.39
C THR A 228 -5.22 9.25 -7.83
N PRO A 229 -6.13 9.97 -8.52
CA PRO A 229 -5.87 11.33 -8.97
C PRO A 229 -5.83 12.30 -7.78
N TYR A 230 -5.19 13.45 -7.98
CA TYR A 230 -5.23 14.53 -7.01
C TYR A 230 -6.47 15.39 -7.26
N VAL A 231 -7.37 15.45 -6.27
CA VAL A 231 -8.57 16.29 -6.32
C VAL A 231 -8.53 17.24 -5.12
N PRO A 232 -8.18 18.53 -5.30
CA PRO A 232 -7.94 19.45 -4.18
C PRO A 232 -9.14 19.64 -3.24
N TYR A 233 -10.36 19.72 -3.80
CA TYR A 233 -11.58 20.05 -3.05
C TYR A 233 -12.32 18.83 -2.49
N ALA A 234 -12.05 17.65 -3.02
CA ALA A 234 -12.72 16.41 -2.67
C ALA A 234 -11.71 15.25 -2.77
N PRO A 235 -10.75 15.16 -1.83
CA PRO A 235 -9.72 14.15 -1.88
C PRO A 235 -10.33 12.75 -1.85
N VAL A 236 -9.90 11.91 -2.79
CA VAL A 236 -10.30 10.51 -2.84
C VAL A 236 -9.45 9.74 -1.83
N THR A 237 -10.10 9.02 -0.93
CA THR A 237 -9.40 8.15 0.03
C THR A 237 -8.60 7.09 -0.72
N HIS A 238 -7.27 7.12 -0.55
CA HIS A 238 -6.37 6.21 -1.24
C HIS A 238 -6.33 4.83 -0.57
N GLU A 239 -6.26 4.82 0.76
CA GLU A 239 -6.20 3.60 1.57
C GLU A 239 -6.83 3.80 2.96
N SER A 240 -6.98 2.72 3.72
CA SER A 240 -7.45 2.82 5.11
C SER A 240 -6.34 3.39 5.98
N ILE A 241 -6.59 4.57 6.57
CA ILE A 241 -5.67 5.24 7.49
C ILE A 241 -5.83 4.77 8.95
N ASN A 242 -6.92 4.06 9.25
CA ASN A 242 -7.32 3.67 10.60
C ASN A 242 -7.10 2.18 10.89
N ASP A 243 -6.31 1.49 10.07
CA ASP A 243 -6.01 0.08 10.29
C ASP A 243 -5.12 -0.11 11.52
N LEU A 244 -5.54 -0.98 12.43
CA LEU A 244 -4.74 -1.37 13.60
C LEU A 244 -4.06 -2.71 13.37
N PRO A 245 -2.77 -2.86 13.71
CA PRO A 245 -2.17 -4.17 13.78
C PRO A 245 -2.84 -5.00 14.88
N VAL A 246 -3.15 -6.26 14.56
CA VAL A 246 -3.71 -7.22 15.52
C VAL A 246 -2.64 -7.54 16.57
N HIS A 247 -3.00 -7.37 17.84
CA HIS A 247 -2.10 -7.70 18.95
C HIS A 247 -2.30 -9.17 19.34
N ARG A 248 -1.21 -9.89 19.64
CA ARG A 248 -1.27 -11.32 19.98
C ARG A 248 -2.24 -11.64 21.12
N ALA A 249 -2.33 -10.77 22.13
CA ALA A 249 -3.27 -10.96 23.25
C ALA A 249 -4.75 -11.00 22.79
N THR A 250 -5.08 -10.28 21.72
CA THR A 250 -6.45 -10.19 21.17
C THR A 250 -6.82 -11.33 20.22
N GLU A 251 -5.91 -12.26 19.93
CA GLU A 251 -6.18 -13.42 19.07
C GLU A 251 -6.98 -14.52 19.79
N THR A 252 -7.04 -14.47 21.13
CA THR A 252 -7.73 -15.48 21.93
C THR A 252 -9.23 -15.20 22.02
N GLN A 253 -10.05 -16.26 21.93
CA GLN A 253 -11.49 -16.16 22.15
C GLN A 253 -11.78 -16.21 23.65
N ILE A 254 -12.38 -15.15 24.20
CA ILE A 254 -12.70 -15.04 25.63
C ILE A 254 -14.19 -14.74 25.80
N PHE A 255 -14.87 -15.55 26.60
CA PHE A 255 -16.21 -15.28 27.10
C PHE A 255 -16.10 -14.89 28.58
N HIS A 256 -16.07 -13.58 28.85
CA HIS A 256 -15.87 -13.06 30.21
C HIS A 256 -17.21 -12.92 30.94
N PRO A 257 -17.48 -13.69 32.01
CA PRO A 257 -18.72 -13.56 32.75
C PRO A 257 -18.76 -12.20 33.47
N VAL A 258 -19.85 -11.48 33.29
CA VAL A 258 -20.10 -10.18 33.92
C VAL A 258 -21.47 -10.17 34.56
N SER A 259 -21.70 -9.26 35.50
CA SER A 259 -23.05 -9.00 36.03
C SER A 259 -23.99 -8.59 34.89
N GLU A 260 -25.25 -9.01 34.97
CA GLU A 260 -26.31 -8.66 34.01
C GLU A 260 -26.49 -7.15 33.82
N SER A 261 -26.22 -6.36 34.86
CA SER A 261 -26.34 -4.90 34.84
C SER A 261 -25.05 -4.16 34.49
N ARG A 262 -23.94 -4.88 34.24
CA ARG A 262 -22.64 -4.24 34.00
C ARG A 262 -22.57 -3.63 32.59
N HIS A 263 -22.26 -2.33 32.51
CA HIS A 263 -21.91 -1.68 31.25
C HIS A 263 -20.48 -2.04 30.84
N PHE A 264 -20.32 -3.00 29.93
CA PHE A 264 -19.02 -3.51 29.49
C PHE A 264 -18.48 -2.70 28.30
N THR A 265 -17.39 -1.96 28.50
CA THR A 265 -16.84 -1.03 27.50
C THR A 265 -15.63 -1.59 26.73
N ARG A 266 -15.19 -0.91 25.66
CA ARG A 266 -13.94 -1.23 24.94
C ARG A 266 -12.70 -1.19 25.84
N ARG A 267 -12.69 -0.33 26.87
CA ARG A 267 -11.60 -0.22 27.84
C ARG A 267 -11.58 -1.44 28.77
N ASP A 268 -12.75 -1.92 29.17
CA ASP A 268 -12.86 -3.16 29.95
C ASP A 268 -12.45 -4.38 29.13
N ALA A 269 -12.89 -4.46 27.87
CA ALA A 269 -12.47 -5.51 26.94
C ALA A 269 -10.94 -5.55 26.78
N GLY A 270 -10.30 -4.38 26.61
CA GLY A 270 -8.84 -4.28 26.54
C GLY A 270 -8.15 -4.89 27.77
N LYS A 271 -8.62 -4.53 28.98
CA LYS A 271 -8.11 -5.06 30.26
C LYS A 271 -8.34 -6.56 30.44
N VAL A 272 -9.42 -7.10 29.87
CA VAL A 272 -9.69 -8.54 29.89
C VAL A 272 -8.68 -9.30 29.04
N PHE A 273 -8.26 -8.75 27.89
CA PHE A 273 -7.19 -9.37 27.08
C PHE A 273 -5.82 -9.23 27.72
N ASP A 274 -5.45 -8.03 28.18
CA ASP A 274 -4.17 -7.75 28.84
C ASP A 274 -4.31 -6.49 29.71
N ARG A 275 -3.67 -6.48 30.88
CA ARG A 275 -3.71 -5.36 31.83
C ARG A 275 -3.14 -4.06 31.24
N GLU A 276 -2.15 -4.16 30.37
CA GLU A 276 -1.46 -3.00 29.78
C GLU A 276 -2.02 -2.60 28.40
N LEU A 277 -2.95 -3.40 27.84
CA LEU A 277 -3.47 -3.15 26.50
C LEU A 277 -4.43 -1.96 26.50
N LYS A 278 -4.03 -0.93 25.75
CA LYS A 278 -4.86 0.25 25.50
C LYS A 278 -6.07 -0.09 24.62
N PRO A 279 -7.21 0.59 24.81
CA PRO A 279 -8.38 0.43 23.94
C PRO A 279 -8.03 0.79 22.49
N ALA A 280 -8.83 0.30 21.53
CA ALA A 280 -8.59 0.54 20.11
C ALA A 280 -8.46 2.04 19.77
N GLU A 281 -9.33 2.88 20.33
CA GLU A 281 -9.33 4.34 20.12
C GLU A 281 -7.97 5.02 20.39
N GLU A 282 -7.19 4.53 21.35
CA GLU A 282 -5.88 5.09 21.71
C GLU A 282 -4.73 4.47 20.90
N ARG A 283 -4.97 3.34 20.24
CA ARG A 283 -3.97 2.61 19.44
C ARG A 283 -4.00 2.99 17.96
N VAL A 284 -5.09 3.61 17.48
CA VAL A 284 -5.21 4.12 16.11
C VAL A 284 -4.11 5.17 15.86
N PRO A 285 -3.45 5.20 14.67
CA PRO A 285 -2.46 6.23 14.35
C PRO A 285 -2.99 7.67 14.43
N HIS A 286 -4.27 7.84 14.08
CA HIS A 286 -5.04 9.09 14.02
C HIS A 286 -6.01 9.26 15.20
N THR A 287 -5.47 9.42 16.42
CA THR A 287 -6.29 9.67 17.63
C THR A 287 -7.10 10.97 17.56
N GLU A 288 -6.60 11.95 16.82
CA GLU A 288 -7.24 13.25 16.59
C GLU A 288 -8.58 13.14 15.86
N LEU A 289 -8.73 12.18 14.95
CA LEU A 289 -10.00 11.95 14.25
C LEU A 289 -11.09 11.50 15.22
N VAL A 290 -10.73 10.69 16.21
CA VAL A 290 -11.66 10.27 17.28
C VAL A 290 -12.12 11.47 18.11
N GLN A 291 -11.22 12.41 18.41
CA GLN A 291 -11.57 13.63 19.15
C GLN A 291 -12.45 14.57 18.33
N LEU A 292 -12.16 14.74 17.03
CA LEU A 292 -12.98 15.53 16.12
C LEU A 292 -14.41 15.00 16.03
N GLU A 293 -14.59 13.68 15.94
CA GLU A 293 -15.91 13.06 15.94
C GLU A 293 -16.61 13.16 17.31
N LYS A 294 -15.87 13.12 18.42
CA LYS A 294 -16.44 13.41 19.75
C LYS A 294 -16.98 14.84 19.84
N TRP A 295 -16.21 15.83 19.37
CA TRP A 295 -16.68 17.23 19.32
C TRP A 295 -17.88 17.42 18.38
N ARG A 296 -17.96 16.66 17.28
CA ARG A 296 -19.15 16.62 16.42
C ARG A 296 -20.36 16.12 17.19
N HIS A 297 -20.21 15.03 17.94
CA HIS A 297 -21.29 14.46 18.72
C HIS A 297 -21.73 15.35 19.88
N GLU A 298 -20.79 16.08 20.49
CA GLU A 298 -21.06 17.12 21.50
C GLU A 298 -21.77 18.36 20.93
N GLY A 299 -21.93 18.47 19.61
CA GLY A 299 -22.62 19.59 18.97
C GLY A 299 -21.79 20.87 18.85
N LYS A 300 -20.46 20.80 18.98
CA LYS A 300 -19.59 21.99 18.84
C LYS A 300 -19.62 22.53 17.42
N ILE A 301 -19.66 23.85 17.30
CA ILE A 301 -19.70 24.56 16.02
C ILE A 301 -18.36 24.37 15.28
N GLU A 302 -18.40 24.30 13.94
CA GLU A 302 -17.21 24.06 13.10
C GLU A 302 -16.03 24.98 13.41
N VAL A 303 -16.30 26.29 13.59
CA VAL A 303 -15.27 27.28 13.90
C VAL A 303 -14.55 26.95 15.22
N GLU A 304 -15.30 26.51 16.22
CA GLU A 304 -14.74 26.10 17.51
C GLU A 304 -13.89 24.82 17.36
N ARG A 305 -14.36 23.85 16.57
CA ARG A 305 -13.60 22.62 16.28
C ARG A 305 -12.27 22.90 15.59
N ILE A 306 -12.25 23.78 14.59
CA ILE A 306 -11.03 24.19 13.90
C ILE A 306 -10.05 24.83 14.88
N ARG A 307 -10.54 25.68 15.80
CA ARG A 307 -9.69 26.30 16.84
C ARG A 307 -9.07 25.25 17.75
N LEU A 308 -9.89 24.35 18.29
CA LEU A 308 -9.44 23.27 19.18
C LEU A 308 -8.45 22.33 18.48
N GLN A 309 -8.71 21.99 17.22
CA GLN A 309 -7.79 21.17 16.42
C GLN A 309 -6.43 21.85 16.27
N ARG A 310 -6.39 23.14 15.92
CA ARG A 310 -5.13 23.90 15.79
C ARG A 310 -4.38 23.98 17.12
N GLU A 311 -5.08 24.18 18.23
CA GLU A 311 -4.47 24.17 19.57
C GLU A 311 -3.85 22.80 19.91
N MET A 312 -4.54 21.71 19.57
CA MET A 312 -4.05 20.34 19.76
C MET A 312 -2.82 20.05 18.90
N GLU A 313 -2.87 20.39 17.61
CA GLU A 313 -1.74 20.23 16.69
C GLU A 313 -0.52 21.04 17.15
N ALA A 314 -0.72 22.28 17.60
CA ALA A 314 0.35 23.12 18.13
C ALA A 314 1.01 22.49 19.37
N LYS A 315 0.21 21.95 20.30
CA LYS A 315 0.71 21.23 21.49
C LYS A 315 1.48 19.96 21.11
N ASP A 316 0.99 19.21 20.13
CA ASP A 316 1.66 18.01 19.63
C ASP A 316 3.00 18.33 18.98
N VAL A 317 3.07 19.40 18.17
CA VAL A 317 4.32 19.86 17.56
C VAL A 317 5.31 20.33 18.63
N GLN A 318 4.86 21.09 19.63
CA GLN A 318 5.70 21.54 20.73
C GLN A 318 6.23 20.36 21.56
N SER A 319 5.38 19.38 21.89
CA SER A 319 5.78 18.22 22.68
C SER A 319 6.80 17.35 21.93
N LYS A 320 6.62 17.14 20.62
CA LYS A 320 7.59 16.42 19.77
C LYS A 320 8.94 17.15 19.68
N LYS A 321 8.93 18.47 19.45
CA LYS A 321 10.16 19.28 19.43
C LYS A 321 10.88 19.25 20.78
N ALA A 322 10.13 19.32 21.89
CA ALA A 322 10.71 19.23 23.22
C ALA A 322 11.30 17.84 23.50
N LEU A 323 10.64 16.76 23.07
CA LEU A 323 11.14 15.39 23.21
C LEU A 323 12.42 15.16 22.39
N GLU A 324 12.44 15.64 21.14
CA GLU A 324 13.62 15.56 20.28
C GLU A 324 14.80 16.34 20.86
N ARG A 325 14.55 17.56 21.36
CA ARG A 325 15.57 18.38 22.02
C ARG A 325 16.13 17.67 23.25
N LYS A 326 15.26 17.18 24.14
CA LYS A 326 15.66 16.39 25.33
C LYS A 326 16.44 15.13 24.95
N ARG A 327 16.07 14.47 23.86
CA ARG A 327 16.78 13.30 23.35
C ARG A 327 18.19 13.67 22.87
N LYS A 328 18.35 14.74 22.08
CA LYS A 328 19.65 15.23 21.60
C LYS A 328 20.54 15.69 22.76
N GLU A 329 19.96 16.41 23.73
CA GLU A 329 20.66 16.83 24.96
C GLU A 329 21.17 15.62 25.75
N ARG A 330 20.34 14.58 25.91
CA ARG A 330 20.75 13.34 26.56
C ARG A 330 21.86 12.62 25.80
N GLU A 331 21.72 12.46 24.48
CA GLU A 331 22.72 11.82 23.63
C GLU A 331 24.06 12.59 23.67
N ALA A 332 24.02 13.93 23.66
CA ALA A 332 25.21 14.78 23.79
C ALA A 332 25.84 14.70 25.18
N ARG A 333 25.04 14.59 26.24
CA ARG A 333 25.52 14.45 27.62
C ARG A 333 26.20 13.10 27.86
N GLU A 334 25.68 12.03 27.26
CA GLU A 334 26.20 10.67 27.41
C GLU A 334 27.43 10.40 26.51
N MET A 335 27.63 11.17 25.44
CA MET A 335 28.70 10.96 24.47
C MET A 335 29.80 12.01 24.56
N ARG A 336 30.95 11.64 25.13
CA ARG A 336 32.17 12.46 25.12
C ARG A 336 32.95 12.22 23.83
N LYS A 337 33.10 13.28 23.02
CA LYS A 337 33.90 13.25 21.78
C LYS A 337 35.29 13.82 22.05
N VAL A 338 36.32 13.07 21.72
CA VAL A 338 37.72 13.47 21.83
C VAL A 338 38.33 13.40 20.44
N ASP A 339 38.58 14.56 19.84
CA ASP A 339 39.18 14.63 18.52
C ASP A 339 40.70 14.43 18.61
N THR A 340 41.26 13.74 17.64
CA THR A 340 42.70 13.45 17.51
C THR A 340 43.05 13.59 16.03
N GLU A 341 44.32 13.80 15.71
CA GLU A 341 44.79 14.08 14.34
C GLU A 341 44.22 13.14 13.25
N ARG A 342 44.01 11.84 13.55
CA ARG A 342 43.50 10.85 12.59
C ARG A 342 42.06 10.41 12.80
N SER A 343 41.49 10.60 13.98
CA SER A 343 40.23 9.96 14.36
C SER A 343 39.53 10.67 15.50
N GLU A 344 38.19 10.68 15.46
CA GLU A 344 37.36 11.14 16.56
C GLU A 344 36.97 9.94 17.45
N PHE A 345 37.47 9.92 18.69
CA PHE A 345 37.06 8.91 19.66
C PHE A 345 35.75 9.33 20.34
N ARG A 346 34.73 8.48 20.24
CA ARG A 346 33.42 8.68 20.87
C ARG A 346 33.28 7.74 22.06
N PHE A 347 33.40 8.29 23.26
CA PHE A 347 33.18 7.57 24.51
C PHE A 347 31.73 7.75 24.93
N GLN A 348 31.00 6.64 25.00
CA GLN A 348 29.64 6.64 25.53
C GLN A 348 29.65 6.10 26.96
N ASP A 349 29.14 6.88 27.90
CA ASP A 349 28.99 6.44 29.28
C ASP A 349 27.93 5.34 29.37
N ILE A 350 28.27 4.24 30.02
CA ILE A 350 27.39 3.07 30.20
C ILE A 350 27.10 2.84 31.68
N ARG A 351 25.91 2.32 31.97
CA ARG A 351 25.54 1.88 33.32
C ARG A 351 25.98 0.43 33.51
N VAL A 352 27.00 0.19 34.32
CA VAL A 352 27.53 -1.17 34.55
C VAL A 352 26.54 -2.05 35.35
N GLU A 353 25.71 -1.44 36.17
CA GLU A 353 24.71 -2.14 37.02
C GLU A 353 23.49 -2.66 36.24
N SER A 354 23.33 -2.31 34.95
CA SER A 354 22.18 -2.71 34.12
C SER A 354 22.21 -4.18 33.64
N VAL A 355 22.93 -5.04 34.35
CA VAL A 355 23.10 -6.47 34.03
C VAL A 355 22.00 -7.36 34.61
N GLY A 356 21.14 -6.82 35.49
CA GLY A 356 20.07 -7.55 36.17
C GLY A 356 20.58 -8.48 37.27
N ARG A 357 19.67 -9.01 38.09
CA ARG A 357 20.01 -9.81 39.29
C ARG A 357 20.89 -11.04 39.00
N SER A 358 20.74 -11.66 37.83
CA SER A 358 21.47 -12.86 37.42
C SER A 358 22.63 -12.58 36.46
N GLY A 359 22.94 -11.31 36.17
CA GLY A 359 23.88 -10.92 35.12
C GLY A 359 23.39 -11.17 33.69
N ARG A 360 22.11 -11.54 33.51
CA ARG A 360 21.49 -11.86 32.21
C ARG A 360 20.41 -10.83 31.84
N SER A 361 20.82 -9.63 31.44
CA SER A 361 19.91 -8.58 30.92
C SER A 361 20.12 -8.34 29.43
N LYS A 362 19.08 -8.04 28.65
CA LYS A 362 19.20 -7.64 27.23
C LYS A 362 19.97 -6.32 27.05
N GLU A 363 19.92 -5.46 28.06
CA GLU A 363 20.51 -4.11 28.04
C GLU A 363 21.99 -4.08 28.47
N GLY A 364 22.52 -5.19 29.01
CA GLY A 364 23.91 -5.28 29.43
C GLY A 364 24.87 -5.09 28.26
N VAL A 365 25.85 -4.18 28.43
CA VAL A 365 26.87 -3.85 27.42
C VAL A 365 28.13 -4.69 27.65
N GLY A 366 28.67 -5.27 26.57
CA GLY A 366 29.90 -6.07 26.58
C GLY A 366 29.74 -7.46 25.97
N ALA A 367 30.87 -8.13 25.71
CA ALA A 367 30.87 -9.53 25.28
C ALA A 367 30.55 -10.43 26.47
N ARG A 368 29.49 -11.26 26.35
CA ARG A 368 29.05 -12.13 27.45
C ARG A 368 29.95 -13.36 27.59
N TYR A 369 30.30 -13.70 28.82
CA TYR A 369 31.06 -14.90 29.16
C TYR A 369 30.16 -16.15 29.23
N GLY A 370 30.76 -17.33 29.01
CA GLY A 370 30.07 -18.62 29.11
C GLY A 370 29.14 -18.97 27.94
N ILE A 371 29.28 -18.30 26.79
CA ILE A 371 28.49 -18.57 25.57
C ILE A 371 29.46 -18.97 24.44
N PRO A 372 29.41 -20.23 23.94
CA PRO A 372 30.24 -20.63 22.82
C PRO A 372 29.77 -19.95 21.51
N HIS A 373 30.67 -19.88 20.53
CA HIS A 373 30.33 -19.37 19.19
C HIS A 373 29.13 -20.11 18.61
N GLN A 374 28.17 -19.36 18.09
CA GLN A 374 26.93 -19.89 17.52
C GLN A 374 27.01 -20.13 16.01
N ASP A 375 28.19 -20.01 15.42
CA ASP A 375 28.39 -19.99 13.96
C ASP A 375 28.04 -21.29 13.25
N ARG A 376 28.05 -22.41 14.00
CA ARG A 376 27.68 -23.75 13.54
C ARG A 376 26.19 -24.04 13.68
N LYS A 377 25.42 -23.17 14.34
CA LYS A 377 23.96 -23.33 14.48
C LYS A 377 23.29 -23.02 13.14
N LYS A 378 22.35 -23.87 12.73
CA LYS A 378 21.53 -23.66 11.54
C LYS A 378 20.63 -22.43 11.74
N GLY A 379 20.53 -21.57 10.74
CA GLY A 379 19.69 -20.38 10.78
C GLY A 379 20.30 -19.14 11.44
N GLN A 380 21.60 -19.17 11.79
CA GLN A 380 22.29 -18.01 12.35
C GLN A 380 22.42 -16.88 11.30
N ILE A 381 21.94 -15.69 11.63
CA ILE A 381 22.04 -14.50 10.76
C ILE A 381 23.46 -13.95 10.85
N LYS A 382 24.16 -13.90 9.70
CA LYS A 382 25.53 -13.37 9.53
C LYS A 382 25.58 -12.14 8.62
N ILE A 383 24.43 -11.56 8.33
CA ILE A 383 24.23 -10.41 7.44
C ILE A 383 23.81 -9.22 8.32
N PRO A 384 24.23 -7.99 8.01
CA PRO A 384 23.80 -6.81 8.77
C PRO A 384 22.27 -6.68 8.76
N MET A 385 21.66 -6.63 9.95
CA MET A 385 20.20 -6.46 10.11
C MET A 385 19.74 -5.00 10.15
N ARG A 386 20.68 -4.06 10.25
CA ARG A 386 20.44 -2.62 10.30
C ARG A 386 21.54 -1.93 9.51
N VAL A 387 21.14 -1.04 8.61
CA VAL A 387 22.02 -0.13 7.89
C VAL A 387 21.67 1.26 8.42
N ALA A 388 22.65 1.91 9.03
CA ALA A 388 22.49 3.21 9.68
C ALA A 388 22.69 4.34 8.68
#